data_AF-A0A9X8CXH8-F1
#
_entry.id   AF-A0A9X8CXH8-F1
#
_cell.length_a   1.000
_cell.length_b   1.000
_cell.length_c   1.000
_cell.angle_alpha   90.00
_cell.angle_beta   90.00
_cell.angle_gamma   90.00
#
_symmetry.space_group_name_H-M   'P 1'
#
loop_
_entity.id
_entity.type
_entity.pdbx_description
1 polymer ?
#
loop_
_entity_poly.entity_id
_entity_poly.type
_entity_poly.pdbx_seq_one_letter_code
_entity_poly.pdbx_strand_id
1 'polypeptide(L)'
;ATSIRETTGRRLHRFSWINEWKELADASGTPLGIELILPDWFFAGVLDAALVLTIDPAYFRLTGGIERWLYRLVRKHGGRQPGGWQFDFQHLYRKSGSVARYYDFAADLRAIVARQALPGYMLGIEQVCGISSPLLTFRPVPPTARG
;
A
#
# COMPACT_ATOMS: atom_id res chain seq x y z
N ALA A 1 1.18 16.00 -12.93
CA ALA A 1 -0.20 16.21 -13.40
C ALA A 1 -0.46 15.17 -14.49
N THR A 2 -1.49 14.35 -14.36
CA THR A 2 -1.86 13.35 -15.38
C THR A 2 -3.23 13.75 -15.92
N SER A 3 -3.29 14.25 -17.16
CA SER A 3 -4.54 14.57 -17.83
C SER A 3 -4.91 13.43 -18.79
N ILE A 4 -6.02 12.77 -18.50
CA ILE A 4 -6.75 11.96 -19.48
C ILE A 4 -7.65 12.93 -20.25
N ARG A 5 -7.60 12.90 -21.59
CA ARG A 5 -8.38 13.80 -22.46
C ARG A 5 -9.69 13.12 -22.85
N GLU A 6 -10.81 13.72 -22.48
CA GLU A 6 -12.16 13.38 -22.96
C GLU A 6 -12.73 14.58 -23.73
N THR A 7 -13.28 14.33 -24.93
CA THR A 7 -13.49 15.35 -25.99
C THR A 7 -14.95 15.75 -26.21
N THR A 8 -15.90 15.42 -25.32
CA THR A 8 -17.30 15.81 -25.53
C THR A 8 -18.05 15.97 -24.20
N GLY A 9 -18.41 17.21 -23.85
CA GLY A 9 -19.13 17.57 -22.63
C GLY A 9 -18.19 17.77 -21.42
N ARG A 10 -18.08 19.01 -20.92
CA ARG A 10 -17.35 19.31 -19.67
C ARG A 10 -18.15 18.77 -18.48
N ARG A 11 -18.04 17.46 -18.22
CA ARG A 11 -18.46 16.87 -16.95
C ARG A 11 -17.36 17.17 -15.94
N LEU A 12 -17.55 18.23 -15.15
CA LEU A 12 -16.63 18.60 -14.07
C LEU A 12 -16.77 17.57 -12.95
N HIS A 13 -16.01 16.47 -13.04
CA HIS A 13 -15.92 15.52 -11.93
C HIS A 13 -15.15 16.20 -10.79
N ARG A 14 -15.84 16.55 -9.70
CA ARG A 14 -15.17 16.87 -8.44
C ARG A 14 -14.52 15.58 -7.95
N PHE A 15 -13.22 15.62 -7.68
CA PHE A 15 -12.52 14.49 -7.09
C PHE A 15 -12.98 14.34 -5.64
N SER A 16 -13.72 13.27 -5.36
CA SER A 16 -14.05 12.80 -4.01
C SER A 16 -13.90 11.30 -3.95
N TRP A 17 -13.47 10.76 -2.80
CA TRP A 17 -13.40 9.32 -2.56
C TRP A 17 -14.73 8.75 -2.06
N ILE A 18 -15.52 9.57 -1.35
CA ILE A 18 -16.82 9.21 -0.77
C ILE A 18 -17.76 10.39 -1.05
N ASN A 19 -18.93 10.12 -1.61
CA ASN A 19 -19.93 11.15 -1.86
C ASN A 19 -20.79 11.41 -0.63
N GLU A 20 -21.22 10.34 0.03
CA GLU A 20 -22.06 10.38 1.23
C GLU A 20 -21.75 9.18 2.11
N TRP A 21 -21.99 9.32 3.41
CA TRP A 21 -21.96 8.22 4.36
C TRP A 21 -23.01 8.42 5.45
N LYS A 22 -23.56 7.33 5.96
CA LYS A 22 -24.43 7.33 7.15
C LYS A 22 -24.05 6.21 8.11
N GLU A 23 -24.11 6.51 9.40
CA GLU A 23 -24.02 5.50 10.44
C GLU A 23 -25.35 4.79 10.57
N LEU A 24 -25.29 3.47 10.73
CA LEU A 24 -26.44 2.65 11.08
C LEU A 24 -26.37 2.37 12.57
N ALA A 25 -27.46 2.67 13.28
CA ALA A 25 -27.62 2.31 14.67
C ALA A 25 -28.99 1.68 14.89
N ASP A 26 -29.09 0.79 15.87
CA ASP A 26 -30.39 0.29 16.31
C ASP A 26 -31.18 1.35 17.10
N ALA A 27 -32.41 1.03 17.50
CA ALA A 27 -33.26 1.94 18.27
C ALA A 27 -32.69 2.33 19.65
N SER A 28 -31.70 1.58 20.15
CA SER A 28 -30.99 1.88 21.40
C SER A 28 -29.69 2.65 21.18
N GLY A 29 -29.33 2.97 19.93
CA GLY A 29 -28.11 3.68 19.58
C GLY A 29 -26.88 2.79 19.42
N THR A 30 -27.02 1.46 19.43
CA THR A 30 -25.91 0.54 19.21
C THR A 30 -25.44 0.62 17.75
N PRO A 31 -24.15 0.85 17.47
CA PRO A 31 -23.65 0.91 16.09
C PRO A 31 -23.78 -0.45 15.38
N LEU A 32 -24.44 -0.46 14.23
CA LEU A 32 -24.62 -1.63 13.36
C LEU A 32 -23.68 -1.60 12.14
N GLY A 33 -23.22 -0.41 11.72
CA GLY A 33 -22.32 -0.28 10.59
C GLY A 33 -22.35 1.10 9.94
N ILE A 34 -21.80 1.19 8.73
CA ILE A 34 -21.76 2.40 7.91
C ILE A 34 -22.27 2.06 6.51
N GLU A 35 -23.18 2.86 5.97
CA GLU A 35 -23.48 2.86 4.54
C GLU A 35 -22.70 3.97 3.84
N LEU A 36 -22.17 3.67 2.66
CA LEU A 36 -21.32 4.57 1.87
C LEU A 36 -21.91 4.72 0.47
N ILE A 37 -21.98 5.95 -0.03
CA ILE A 37 -22.21 6.23 -1.44
C ILE A 37 -20.86 6.59 -2.07
N LEU A 38 -20.41 5.75 -2.99
CA LEU A 38 -19.18 5.99 -3.75
C LEU A 38 -19.48 6.79 -5.03
N PRO A 39 -18.57 7.66 -5.48
CA PRO A 39 -18.70 8.27 -6.79
C PRO A 39 -18.58 7.23 -7.93
N ASP A 40 -19.38 7.40 -8.98
CA ASP A 40 -19.47 6.49 -10.13
C ASP A 40 -18.10 6.16 -10.74
N TRP A 41 -17.23 7.16 -10.88
CA TRP A 41 -15.90 6.97 -11.44
C TRP A 41 -15.05 6.02 -10.59
N PHE A 42 -15.19 6.06 -9.27
CA PHE A 42 -14.44 5.21 -8.35
C PHE A 42 -15.01 3.80 -8.35
N PHE A 43 -16.33 3.67 -8.29
CA PHE A 43 -17.01 2.37 -8.36
C PHE A 43 -16.67 1.63 -9.67
N ALA A 44 -16.76 2.30 -10.82
CA ALA A 44 -16.39 1.74 -12.11
C ALA A 44 -14.90 1.34 -12.15
N GLY A 45 -14.01 2.18 -11.60
CA GLY A 45 -12.58 1.88 -11.54
C GLY A 45 -12.21 0.69 -10.64
N VAL A 46 -13.02 0.38 -9.62
CA VAL A 46 -12.83 -0.81 -8.78
C VAL A 46 -13.32 -2.08 -9.48
N LEU A 47 -14.43 -2.00 -10.23
CA LEU A 47 -14.96 -3.13 -11.00
C LEU A 47 -14.06 -3.52 -12.18
N ASP A 48 -13.29 -2.57 -12.72
CA ASP A 48 -12.25 -2.87 -13.71
C ASP A 48 -11.04 -3.53 -13.04
N ALA A 49 -11.05 -4.87 -13.02
CA ALA A 49 -10.03 -5.70 -12.39
C ALA A 49 -8.60 -5.46 -12.90
N ALA A 50 -8.43 -4.81 -14.07
CA ALA A 50 -7.10 -4.53 -14.61
C ALA A 50 -6.30 -3.50 -13.78
N LEU A 51 -6.97 -2.72 -12.93
CA LEU A 51 -6.36 -1.60 -12.19
C LEU A 51 -6.22 -1.83 -10.68
N VAL A 52 -6.82 -2.89 -10.14
CA VAL A 52 -6.86 -3.16 -8.70
C VAL A 52 -5.93 -4.32 -8.33
N LEU A 53 -5.07 -4.10 -7.33
CA LEU A 53 -4.26 -5.16 -6.72
C LEU A 53 -4.85 -5.55 -5.37
N THR A 54 -5.32 -6.79 -5.26
CA THR A 54 -5.84 -7.34 -4.01
C THR A 54 -4.76 -7.33 -2.94
N ILE A 55 -5.12 -6.90 -1.73
CA ILE A 55 -4.27 -6.93 -0.53
C ILE A 55 -4.50 -8.25 0.22
N ASP A 56 -3.45 -8.82 0.78
CA ASP A 56 -3.55 -9.99 1.66
C ASP A 56 -4.35 -9.63 2.93
N PRO A 57 -5.36 -10.42 3.37
CA PRO A 57 -6.13 -10.11 4.59
C PRO A 57 -5.27 -9.90 5.85
N ALA A 58 -4.12 -10.56 5.94
CA ALA A 58 -3.18 -10.38 7.04
C ALA A 58 -2.62 -8.96 7.14
N TYR A 59 -2.69 -8.16 6.07
CA TYR A 59 -2.32 -6.74 6.07
C TYR A 59 -3.01 -5.95 7.18
N PHE A 60 -4.26 -6.28 7.51
CA PHE A 60 -5.01 -5.55 8.53
C PHE A 60 -4.47 -5.78 9.95
N ARG A 61 -3.62 -6.80 10.15
CA ARG A 61 -2.91 -7.04 11.42
C ARG A 61 -1.66 -6.17 11.59
N LEU A 62 -1.15 -5.54 10.52
CA LEU A 62 -0.01 -4.62 10.62
C LEU A 62 -0.43 -3.40 11.43
N THR A 63 0.38 -2.93 12.37
CA THR A 63 0.00 -1.79 13.23
C THR A 63 0.83 -0.54 12.90
N GLY A 64 2.02 -0.70 12.32
CA GLY A 64 2.91 0.41 12.00
C GLY A 64 2.51 1.16 10.72
N GLY A 65 2.56 2.50 10.75
CA GLY A 65 2.33 3.33 9.57
C GLY A 65 3.34 3.06 8.44
N ILE A 66 4.63 3.00 8.78
CA ILE A 66 5.71 2.65 7.82
C ILE A 66 5.56 1.22 7.31
N GLU A 67 5.19 0.28 8.18
CA GLU A 67 4.97 -1.13 7.82
C GLU A 67 3.81 -1.28 6.81
N ARG A 68 2.66 -0.64 7.06
CA ARG A 68 1.52 -0.61 6.13
C ARG A 68 1.85 0.10 4.82
N TRP A 69 2.60 1.21 4.88
CA TRP A 69 3.06 1.90 3.68
C TRP A 69 4.00 1.02 2.86
N LEU A 70 4.99 0.39 3.50
CA LEU A 70 5.97 -0.47 2.85
C LEU A 70 5.30 -1.69 2.22
N TYR A 71 4.32 -2.30 2.89
CA TYR A 71 3.51 -3.37 2.31
C TYR A 71 2.87 -2.95 1.00
N ARG A 72 2.17 -1.81 0.97
CA ARG A 72 1.48 -1.32 -0.24
C ARG A 72 2.46 -1.03 -1.37
N LEU A 73 3.63 -0.49 -1.03
CA LEU A 73 4.71 -0.28 -1.98
C LEU A 73 5.21 -1.60 -2.57
N VAL A 74 5.59 -2.55 -1.70
CA VAL A 74 6.06 -3.88 -2.08
C VAL A 74 5.01 -4.59 -2.92
N ARG A 75 3.73 -4.55 -2.54
CA ARG A 75 2.62 -5.18 -3.28
C ARG A 75 2.47 -4.62 -4.69
N LYS A 76 2.61 -3.30 -4.84
CA LYS A 76 2.55 -2.62 -6.14
C LYS A 76 3.67 -3.06 -7.09
N HIS A 77 4.86 -3.32 -6.55
CA HIS A 77 6.04 -3.67 -7.36
C HIS A 77 6.23 -5.19 -7.53
N GLY A 78 5.91 -5.99 -6.51
CA GLY A 78 6.12 -7.43 -6.49
C GLY A 78 5.11 -8.25 -7.29
N GLY A 79 3.98 -7.67 -7.72
CA GLY A 79 2.98 -8.36 -8.54
C GLY A 79 3.43 -8.65 -9.98
N ARG A 80 4.45 -7.94 -10.48
CA ARG A 80 4.95 -8.09 -11.87
C ARG A 80 6.36 -8.68 -11.95
N GLN A 81 6.98 -8.98 -10.81
CA GLN A 81 8.41 -9.30 -10.73
C GLN A 81 8.63 -10.55 -9.86
N PRO A 82 8.60 -11.75 -10.46
CA PRO A 82 8.72 -13.01 -9.73
C PRO A 82 10.07 -13.18 -9.05
N GLY A 83 11.13 -12.58 -9.59
CA GLY A 83 12.47 -12.57 -8.97
C GLY A 83 12.62 -11.61 -7.77
N GLY A 84 11.58 -10.83 -7.46
CA GLY A 84 11.65 -9.78 -6.46
C GLY A 84 12.14 -8.44 -7.00
N TRP A 85 12.33 -7.48 -6.10
CA TRP A 85 12.81 -6.14 -6.41
C TRP A 85 13.58 -5.57 -5.22
N GLN A 86 14.26 -4.45 -5.47
CA GLN A 86 15.07 -3.77 -4.46
C GLN A 86 14.84 -2.26 -4.44
N PHE A 87 14.94 -1.68 -3.25
CA PHE A 87 14.91 -0.25 -3.05
C PHE A 87 16.02 0.18 -2.11
N ASP A 88 16.72 1.24 -2.48
CA ASP A 88 17.63 1.93 -1.57
C ASP A 88 16.87 2.55 -0.37
N PHE A 89 17.44 2.47 0.84
CA PHE A 89 16.84 3.04 2.04
C PHE A 89 16.62 4.55 1.95
N GLN A 90 17.55 5.32 1.38
CA GLN A 90 17.35 6.77 1.23
C GLN A 90 16.24 7.08 0.22
N HIS A 91 16.10 6.28 -0.84
CA HIS A 91 14.96 6.37 -1.74
C HIS A 91 13.64 6.08 -1.02
N LEU A 92 13.58 5.01 -0.21
CA LEU A 92 12.40 4.68 0.58
C LEU A 92 12.05 5.80 1.56
N TYR A 93 13.04 6.37 2.24
CA TYR A 93 12.83 7.47 3.18
C TYR A 93 12.17 8.66 2.50
N ARG A 94 12.72 9.14 1.38
CA ARG A 94 12.13 10.24 0.60
C ARG A 94 10.74 9.90 0.07
N LYS A 95 10.53 8.67 -0.39
CA LYS A 95 9.24 8.21 -0.95
C LYS A 95 8.17 8.02 0.12
N SER A 96 8.56 7.73 1.36
CA SER A 96 7.64 7.49 2.47
C SER A 96 6.96 8.78 2.96
N GLY A 97 7.61 9.93 2.76
CA GLY A 97 7.18 11.18 3.38
C GLY A 97 7.28 11.15 4.92
N SER A 98 8.06 10.24 5.50
CA SER A 98 8.26 10.15 6.94
C SER A 98 8.89 11.43 7.49
N VAL A 99 8.35 11.92 8.60
CA VAL A 99 8.89 13.06 9.36
C VAL A 99 9.95 12.64 10.38
N ALA A 100 10.14 11.35 10.60
CA ALA A 100 11.17 10.82 11.49
C ALA A 100 12.57 11.14 10.93
N ARG A 101 13.60 11.12 11.78
CA ARG A 101 14.99 11.21 11.28
C ARG A 101 15.31 9.96 10.44
N TYR A 102 16.19 10.11 9.47
CA TYR A 102 16.60 8.99 8.61
C TYR A 102 17.10 7.78 9.41
N TYR A 103 17.84 8.01 10.50
CA TYR A 103 18.35 6.95 11.36
C TYR A 103 17.21 6.10 11.96
N ASP A 104 16.18 6.75 12.49
CA ASP A 104 15.03 6.09 13.11
C ASP A 104 14.22 5.34 12.06
N PHE A 105 13.98 5.95 10.89
CA PHE A 105 13.34 5.28 9.76
C PHE A 105 14.11 4.03 9.30
N ALA A 106 15.44 4.12 9.20
CA ALA A 106 16.27 2.98 8.84
C ALA A 106 16.24 1.89 9.92
N ALA A 107 16.14 2.26 11.21
CA ALA A 107 15.95 1.31 12.30
C ALA A 107 14.59 0.60 12.19
N ASP A 108 13.52 1.34 11.90
CA ASP A 108 12.17 0.78 11.68
C ASP A 108 12.17 -0.22 10.51
N LEU A 109 12.82 0.12 9.38
CA LEU A 109 12.95 -0.79 8.25
C LEU A 109 13.69 -2.07 8.64
N ARG A 110 14.80 -1.96 9.38
CA ARG A 110 15.53 -3.13 9.88
C ARG A 110 14.66 -4.00 10.79
N ALA A 111 13.87 -3.38 11.68
CA ALA A 111 12.96 -4.10 12.56
C ALA A 111 11.83 -4.81 11.79
N ILE A 112 11.28 -4.19 10.74
CA ILE A 112 10.28 -4.82 9.86
C ILE A 112 10.88 -6.03 9.13
N VAL A 113 12.10 -5.89 8.60
CA VAL A 113 12.82 -6.99 7.94
C VAL A 113 13.13 -8.12 8.93
N ALA A 114 13.64 -7.80 10.11
CA ALA A 114 13.97 -8.80 11.12
C ALA A 114 12.75 -9.63 11.55
N ARG A 115 11.58 -8.99 11.66
CA ARG A 115 10.30 -9.67 12.00
C ARG A 115 9.65 -10.37 10.80
N GLN A 116 10.14 -10.16 9.58
CA GLN A 116 9.48 -10.60 8.33
C GLN A 116 7.99 -10.25 8.31
N ALA A 117 7.66 -9.02 8.70
CA ALA A 117 6.29 -8.69 9.05
C ALA A 117 5.33 -8.54 7.86
N LEU A 118 5.83 -8.53 6.62
CA LEU A 118 5.01 -8.26 5.43
C LEU A 118 4.39 -9.54 4.84
N PRO A 119 3.06 -9.73 4.92
CA PRO A 119 2.43 -10.97 4.49
C PRO A 119 2.68 -11.29 3.01
N GLY A 120 3.03 -12.54 2.71
CA GLY A 120 3.25 -13.00 1.34
C GLY A 120 4.55 -12.50 0.69
N TYR A 121 5.45 -11.87 1.44
CA TYR A 121 6.75 -11.41 0.97
C TYR A 121 7.86 -11.83 1.94
N MET A 122 9.00 -12.28 1.39
CA MET A 122 10.23 -12.37 2.17
C MET A 122 11.07 -11.14 1.92
N LEU A 123 11.57 -10.55 3.00
CA LEU A 123 12.39 -9.34 2.98
C LEU A 123 13.85 -9.65 3.26
N GLY A 124 14.74 -8.87 2.67
CA GLY A 124 16.17 -8.90 2.93
C GLY A 124 16.76 -7.50 2.99
N ILE A 125 17.97 -7.42 3.52
CA ILE A 125 18.80 -6.21 3.45
C ILE A 125 20.14 -6.61 2.88
N GLU A 126 20.55 -5.91 1.84
CA GLU A 126 21.84 -6.11 1.17
C GLU A 126 22.68 -4.84 1.25
N GLN A 127 23.96 -5.01 1.55
CA GLN A 127 24.96 -3.96 1.49
C GLN A 127 25.76 -4.16 0.21
N VAL A 128 25.71 -3.18 -0.69
CA VAL A 128 26.39 -3.26 -1.99
C VAL A 128 27.57 -2.29 -1.99
N CYS A 129 28.75 -2.80 -2.32
CA CYS A 129 29.96 -2.00 -2.40
C CYS A 129 29.77 -0.86 -3.42
N GLY A 130 30.05 0.38 -3.02
CA GLY A 130 29.84 1.58 -3.84
C GLY A 130 28.49 2.27 -3.67
N ILE A 131 27.53 1.68 -2.95
CA ILE A 131 26.29 2.35 -2.54
C ILE A 131 26.42 2.69 -1.06
N SER A 132 26.22 3.96 -0.70
CA SER A 132 26.38 4.44 0.69
C SER A 132 25.27 4.00 1.63
N SER A 133 24.15 3.53 1.09
CA SER A 133 22.94 3.19 1.82
C SER A 133 22.51 1.76 1.48
N PRO A 134 22.04 0.98 2.48
CA PRO A 134 21.62 -0.39 2.26
C PRO A 134 20.43 -0.48 1.32
N LEU A 135 20.32 -1.61 0.63
CA LEU A 135 19.17 -1.96 -0.19
C LEU A 135 18.22 -2.85 0.59
N LEU A 136 16.94 -2.48 0.61
CA LEU A 136 15.85 -3.38 0.99
C LEU A 136 15.51 -4.25 -0.22
N THR A 137 15.61 -5.56 -0.08
CA THR A 137 15.15 -6.52 -1.08
C THR A 137 13.85 -7.16 -0.64
N PHE A 138 12.99 -7.52 -1.58
CA PHE A 138 11.81 -8.33 -1.30
C PHE A 138 11.49 -9.26 -2.46
N ARG A 139 10.95 -10.44 -2.13
CA ARG A 139 10.47 -11.41 -3.10
C ARG A 139 9.11 -12.00 -2.68
N PRO A 140 8.19 -12.25 -3.61
CA PRO A 140 6.94 -12.92 -3.28
C PRO A 140 7.20 -14.32 -2.70
N VAL A 141 6.46 -14.69 -1.64
CA VAL A 141 6.42 -16.07 -1.17
C VAL A 141 5.51 -16.87 -2.12
N PRO A 142 5.98 -18.00 -2.68
CA PRO A 142 5.18 -18.86 -3.55
C PRO A 142 3.85 -19.24 -2.89
N PRO A 143 2.74 -19.32 -3.64
CA PRO A 143 1.42 -19.67 -3.09
C PRO A 143 1.41 -21.02 -2.35
N THR A 144 2.25 -21.98 -2.77
CA THR A 144 2.37 -23.32 -2.17
C THR A 144 2.96 -23.34 -0.76
N ALA A 145 3.54 -22.23 -0.28
CA ALA A 145 4.10 -22.11 1.06
C ALA A 145 3.18 -21.30 2.02
N ARG A 146 1.97 -20.95 1.58
CA ARG A 146 0.98 -20.21 2.39
C ARG A 146 0.06 -21.22 3.08
N GLY A 147 0.53 -21.76 4.20
CA GLY A 147 -0.32 -22.49 5.15
C GLY A 147 -1.24 -21.54 5.91
#